data_AF-A0A1G2V7V9-F1
#
_entry.id   AF-A0A1G2V7V9-F1
#
_cell.length_a   1.000
_cell.length_b   1.000
_cell.length_c   1.000
_cell.angle_alpha   90.00
_cell.angle_beta   90.00
_cell.angle_gamma   90.00
#
_symmetry.space_group_name_H-M   'P 1'
#
loop_
_entity.id
_entity.type
_entity.pdbx_description
1 polymer ?
#
loop_
_entity_poly.entity_id
_entity_poly.type
_entity_poly.pdbx_seq_one_letter_code
_entity_poly.pdbx_strand_id
1 'polypeptide(L)'
;MWGITKDIYDKKHQEYADKLQLLEIEMTEHRKADYDYQTTVATVLSVARRVKQIFQSSEPHEKRAFLNYLLQNPTVNGKKLAFAMRSPFNLVLELANRPILAPRHGYVQDI
;
A
#
# COMPACT_ATOMS: atom_id res chain seq x y z
N MET A 1 -25.58 -29.88 41.81
CA MET A 1 -25.31 -30.18 40.39
C MET A 1 -24.64 -28.95 39.80
N TRP A 2 -23.30 -28.91 39.77
CA TRP A 2 -22.55 -27.80 39.19
C TRP A 2 -22.34 -28.08 37.70
N GLY A 3 -23.44 -28.02 36.94
CA GLY A 3 -23.40 -27.94 35.49
C GLY A 3 -23.48 -26.48 35.11
N ILE A 4 -22.71 -26.04 34.11
CA ILE A 4 -22.83 -24.72 33.52
C ILE A 4 -24.31 -24.44 33.29
N THR A 5 -24.87 -23.46 34.00
CA THR A 5 -26.29 -23.12 33.88
C THR A 5 -26.56 -22.76 32.41
N LYS A 6 -27.67 -23.24 31.85
CA LYS A 6 -28.05 -23.03 30.43
C LYS A 6 -27.85 -21.57 29.97
N ASP A 7 -28.16 -20.63 30.84
CA ASP A 7 -27.95 -19.18 30.66
C ASP A 7 -26.50 -18.78 30.37
N ILE A 8 -25.53 -19.35 31.09
CA ILE A 8 -24.09 -19.08 30.89
C ILE A 8 -23.63 -19.66 29.55
N TYR A 9 -24.13 -20.84 29.18
CA TYR A 9 -23.83 -21.45 27.88
C TYR A 9 -24.39 -20.62 26.73
N ASP A 10 -25.68 -20.25 26.81
CA ASP A 10 -26.37 -19.48 25.77
C ASP A 10 -25.70 -18.10 25.58
N LYS A 11 -25.32 -17.43 26.68
CA LYS A 11 -24.59 -16.16 26.64
C LYS A 11 -23.21 -16.29 26.00
N LYS A 12 -22.44 -17.33 26.36
CA LYS A 12 -21.12 -17.57 25.77
C LYS A 12 -21.22 -17.93 24.30
N HIS A 13 -22.22 -18.71 23.91
CA HIS A 13 -22.49 -19.05 22.53
C HIS A 13 -22.77 -17.80 21.69
N GLN A 14 -23.59 -16.87 22.21
CA GLN A 14 -23.85 -15.60 21.53
C GLN A 14 -22.58 -14.74 21.42
N GLU A 15 -21.81 -14.60 22.51
CA GLU A 15 -20.55 -13.84 22.49
C GLU A 15 -19.54 -14.38 21.45
N TYR A 16 -19.47 -15.69 21.25
CA TYR A 16 -18.61 -16.28 20.22
C TYR A 16 -19.17 -16.12 18.81
N ALA A 17 -20.49 -16.20 18.64
CA ALA A 17 -21.14 -15.94 17.35
C ALA A 17 -20.89 -14.50 16.87
N ASP A 18 -21.02 -13.52 17.78
CA ASP A 18 -20.79 -12.11 17.47
C ASP A 18 -19.31 -11.86 17.08
N LYS A 19 -18.37 -12.50 17.79
CA LYS A 19 -16.93 -12.41 17.45
C LYS A 19 -16.61 -13.03 16.10
N LEU A 20 -17.23 -14.16 15.76
CA LEU A 20 -17.05 -14.80 14.46
C LEU A 20 -17.56 -13.89 13.33
N GLN A 21 -18.71 -13.24 13.51
CA GLN A 21 -19.23 -12.29 12.54
C GLN A 21 -18.31 -11.08 12.35
N LEU A 22 -17.75 -10.55 13.44
CA LEU A 22 -16.82 -9.41 13.37
C LEU A 22 -15.53 -9.78 12.62
N LEU A 23 -14.97 -10.96 12.92
CA LEU A 23 -13.80 -11.50 12.22
C LEU A 23 -14.09 -11.77 10.74
N GLU A 24 -15.30 -12.23 10.41
CA GLU A 24 -15.71 -12.45 9.02
C GLU A 24 -15.78 -11.13 8.24
N ILE A 25 -16.35 -10.08 8.83
CA ILE A 25 -16.37 -8.73 8.23
C ILE A 25 -14.94 -8.25 7.99
N GLU A 26 -14.06 -8.30 9.00
CA GLU A 26 -12.67 -7.87 8.89
C GLU A 26 -11.92 -8.66 7.80
N MET A 27 -12.11 -9.99 7.73
CA MET A 27 -11.55 -10.82 6.65
C MET A 27 -12.07 -10.42 5.27
N THR A 28 -13.35 -10.11 5.13
CA THR A 28 -13.92 -9.69 3.84
C THR A 28 -13.38 -8.33 3.39
N GLU A 29 -13.21 -7.39 4.33
CA GLU A 29 -12.61 -6.09 4.05
C GLU A 29 -11.15 -6.22 3.63
N HIS A 30 -10.36 -7.03 4.34
CA HIS A 30 -8.98 -7.30 3.95
C HIS A 30 -8.86 -7.99 2.60
N ARG A 31 -9.71 -8.99 2.31
CA ARG A 31 -9.73 -9.67 0.99
C ARG A 31 -10.08 -8.72 -0.15
N LYS A 32 -11.03 -7.82 0.09
CA LYS A 32 -11.40 -6.78 -0.89
C LYS A 32 -10.23 -5.81 -1.12
N ALA A 33 -9.59 -5.36 -0.06
CA ALA A 33 -8.41 -4.50 -0.15
C ALA A 33 -7.26 -5.16 -0.92
N ASP A 34 -7.02 -6.46 -0.72
CA ASP A 34 -6.01 -7.23 -1.45
C ASP A 34 -6.32 -7.31 -2.96
N TYR A 35 -7.59 -7.54 -3.32
CA TYR A 35 -8.02 -7.58 -4.72
C TYR A 35 -7.86 -6.22 -5.42
N ASP A 36 -8.27 -5.15 -4.75
CA ASP A 36 -8.15 -3.79 -5.26
C ASP A 36 -6.67 -3.39 -5.40
N TYR A 37 -5.81 -3.84 -4.48
CA TYR A 37 -4.37 -3.63 -4.54
C TYR A 37 -3.73 -4.35 -5.74
N GLN A 38 -4.05 -5.62 -5.96
CA GLN A 38 -3.53 -6.39 -7.10
C GLN A 38 -3.93 -5.76 -8.44
N THR A 39 -5.19 -5.32 -8.57
CA THR A 39 -5.69 -4.65 -9.77
C THR A 39 -4.99 -3.32 -10.01
N THR A 40 -4.76 -2.55 -8.94
CA THR A 40 -4.07 -1.26 -9.00
C THR A 40 -2.61 -1.45 -9.39
N VAL A 41 -1.92 -2.44 -8.80
CA VAL A 41 -0.51 -2.76 -9.14
C VAL A 41 -0.40 -3.22 -10.59
N ALA A 42 -1.30 -4.08 -11.07
CA ALA A 42 -1.32 -4.51 -12.46
C ALA A 42 -1.50 -3.32 -13.42
N THR A 43 -2.41 -2.40 -13.09
CA THR A 43 -2.64 -1.18 -13.86
C THR A 43 -1.40 -0.29 -13.87
N VAL A 44 -0.83 0.02 -12.71
CA VAL A 44 0.38 0.84 -12.56
C VAL A 44 1.55 0.21 -13.33
N LEU A 45 1.74 -1.10 -13.25
CA LEU A 45 2.79 -1.81 -13.98
C LEU A 45 2.56 -1.76 -15.51
N SER A 46 1.32 -1.88 -15.96
CA SER A 46 0.97 -1.77 -17.38
C SER A 46 1.27 -0.36 -17.92
N VAL A 47 0.98 0.68 -17.13
CA VAL A 47 1.28 2.08 -17.46
C VAL A 47 2.79 2.31 -17.43
N ALA A 48 3.51 1.80 -16.42
CA ALA A 48 4.96 1.88 -16.33
C ALA A 48 5.67 1.24 -17.54
N ARG A 49 5.16 0.10 -18.03
CA ARG A 49 5.68 -0.56 -19.25
C ARG A 49 5.54 0.31 -20.49
N ARG A 50 4.46 1.09 -20.59
CA ARG A 50 4.17 1.96 -21.75
C ARG A 50 4.59 3.41 -21.52
N VAL A 51 5.11 3.74 -20.35
CA VAL A 51 5.36 5.12 -19.91
C VAL A 51 6.31 5.85 -20.83
N LYS A 52 7.33 5.15 -21.35
CA LYS A 52 8.27 5.72 -22.32
C LYS A 52 7.57 6.12 -23.62
N GLN A 53 6.65 5.29 -24.11
CA GLN A 53 5.90 5.57 -25.34
C GLN A 53 4.92 6.73 -25.14
N ILE A 54 4.16 6.70 -24.04
CA ILE A 54 3.20 7.75 -23.67
C ILE A 54 3.93 9.09 -23.51
N PHE A 55 5.06 9.10 -22.79
CA PHE A 55 5.87 10.29 -22.59
C PHE A 55 6.48 10.84 -23.89
N GLN A 56 6.79 9.97 -24.86
CA GLN A 56 7.31 10.40 -26.16
C GLN A 56 6.21 11.05 -27.01
N SER A 57 5.01 10.46 -27.07
CA SER A 57 3.88 10.95 -27.86
C SER A 57 3.10 12.11 -27.24
N SER A 58 3.27 12.38 -25.95
CA SER A 58 2.55 13.44 -25.24
C SER A 58 3.01 14.85 -25.62
N GLU A 59 2.11 15.81 -25.46
CA GLU A 59 2.41 17.22 -25.65
C GLU A 59 3.30 17.78 -24.51
N PRO A 60 4.07 18.87 -24.73
CA PRO A 60 5.01 19.40 -23.72
C PRO A 60 4.36 19.71 -22.36
N HIS A 61 3.09 20.14 -22.35
CA HIS A 61 2.36 20.43 -21.13
C HIS A 61 2.03 19.15 -20.33
N GLU A 62 1.64 18.08 -21.01
CA GLU A 62 1.37 16.77 -20.40
C GLU A 62 2.65 16.14 -19.85
N LYS A 63 3.77 16.26 -20.58
CA LYS A 63 5.08 15.80 -20.07
C LYS A 63 5.45 16.49 -18.77
N ARG A 64 5.17 17.79 -18.67
CA ARG A 64 5.47 18.57 -17.47
C ARG A 64 4.55 18.20 -16.31
N ALA A 65 3.26 18.00 -16.57
CA ALA A 65 2.31 17.49 -15.58
C ALA A 65 2.69 16.08 -15.09
N PHE A 66 3.10 15.21 -16.00
CA PHE A 66 3.55 13.86 -15.71
C PHE A 66 4.82 13.84 -14.84
N LEU A 67 5.80 14.69 -15.13
CA LEU A 67 6.99 14.84 -14.29
C LEU A 67 6.67 15.42 -12.91
N ASN A 68 5.75 16.39 -12.81
CA ASN A 68 5.29 16.94 -11.53
C ASN A 68 4.53 15.91 -10.68
N TYR A 69 3.88 14.94 -11.33
CA TYR A 69 3.19 13.85 -10.65
C TYR A 69 4.18 12.84 -10.03
N LEU A 70 5.24 12.51 -10.75
CA LEU A 70 6.25 11.54 -10.31
C LEU A 70 7.31 12.13 -9.38
N LEU A 71 7.72 13.37 -9.61
CA LEU A 71 8.87 13.99 -8.93
C LEU A 71 8.41 14.97 -7.86
N GLN A 72 9.06 14.92 -6.70
CA GLN A 72 8.94 15.93 -5.68
C GLN A 72 9.96 17.02 -5.98
N ASN A 73 9.47 18.19 -6.39
CA ASN A 73 10.20 19.46 -6.54
C ASN A 73 11.67 19.29 -6.98
N PRO A 74 11.95 19.13 -8.29
CA PRO A 74 13.33 19.02 -8.76
C PRO A 74 14.12 20.27 -8.32
N THR A 75 15.12 20.07 -7.47
CA THR A 75 16.00 21.14 -6.99
C THR A 75 17.29 21.10 -7.79
N VAL A 76 17.77 22.28 -8.19
CA VAL A 76 19.07 22.40 -8.83
C VAL A 76 20.09 22.58 -7.72
N ASN A 77 20.89 21.55 -7.46
CA ASN A 77 21.98 21.64 -6.49
C ASN A 77 23.29 21.84 -7.27
N GLY A 78 23.61 23.11 -7.56
CA GLY A 78 24.75 23.49 -8.40
C GLY A 78 24.57 23.09 -9.87
N LYS A 79 25.48 22.25 -10.41
CA LYS A 79 25.41 21.71 -11.80
C LYS A 79 24.68 20.36 -11.91
N LYS A 80 24.19 19.80 -10.80
CA LYS A 80 23.51 18.50 -10.79
C LYS A 80 22.03 18.70 -10.48
N LEU A 81 21.19 18.15 -11.34
CA LEU A 81 19.74 18.11 -11.14
C LEU A 81 19.45 17.06 -10.06
N ALA A 82 19.00 17.50 -8.88
CA ALA A 82 18.61 16.62 -7.80
C ALA A 82 17.08 16.48 -7.82
N PHE A 83 16.60 15.29 -8.17
CA PHE A 83 15.18 14.96 -8.17
C PHE A 83 14.91 13.84 -7.15
N ALA A 84 13.89 14.03 -6.33
CA ALA A 84 13.35 12.99 -5.47
C ALA A 84 12.04 12.48 -6.08
N MET A 85 11.76 11.18 -5.99
CA MET A 85 10.45 10.67 -6.35
C MET A 85 9.43 10.97 -5.24
N ARG A 86 8.20 11.33 -5.63
CA ARG A 86 7.08 11.47 -4.69
C ARG A 86 6.68 10.12 -4.11
N SER A 87 6.14 10.14 -2.89
CA SER A 87 5.41 8.99 -2.34
C SER A 87 4.12 8.76 -3.13
N PRO A 88 3.77 7.50 -3.49
CA PRO A 88 4.39 6.24 -3.08
C PRO A 88 5.45 5.69 -4.06
N PHE A 89 5.79 6.40 -5.14
CA PHE A 89 6.73 5.91 -6.16
C PHE A 89 8.15 5.71 -5.63
N ASN A 90 8.56 6.50 -4.63
CA ASN A 90 9.82 6.29 -3.91
C ASN A 90 9.89 4.89 -3.28
N LEU A 91 8.79 4.37 -2.71
CA LEU A 91 8.74 3.04 -2.11
C LEU A 91 8.95 1.96 -3.16
N VAL A 92 8.35 2.10 -4.34
CA VAL A 92 8.56 1.15 -5.45
C VAL A 92 10.02 1.14 -5.91
N LEU A 93 10.68 2.30 -5.94
CA LEU A 93 12.11 2.39 -6.27
C LEU A 93 13.00 1.83 -5.17
N GLU A 94 12.66 2.06 -3.90
CA GLU A 94 13.34 1.45 -2.76
C GLU A 94 13.21 -0.08 -2.79
N LEU A 95 12.02 -0.61 -3.13
CA LEU A 95 11.76 -2.03 -3.32
C LEU A 95 12.52 -2.60 -4.52
N ALA A 96 12.60 -1.87 -5.64
CA ALA A 96 13.38 -2.31 -6.79
C ALA A 96 14.89 -2.41 -6.45
N ASN A 97 15.38 -1.56 -5.55
CA ASN A 97 16.76 -1.59 -5.06
C ASN A 97 16.97 -2.56 -3.86
N ARG A 98 15.90 -3.10 -3.28
CA ARG A 98 15.96 -4.06 -2.17
C ARG A 98 15.04 -5.26 -2.47
N PRO A 99 15.58 -6.38 -2.98
CA PRO A 99 14.78 -7.53 -3.40
C PRO A 99 14.05 -8.26 -2.25
N ILE A 100 14.23 -7.84 -0.99
CA ILE A 100 13.68 -8.51 0.19
C ILE A 100 12.86 -7.49 0.97
N LEU A 101 11.57 -7.80 1.16
CA LEU A 101 10.59 -7.12 2.02
C LEU A 101 10.98 -7.22 3.51
N ALA A 102 12.19 -6.79 3.86
CA ALA A 102 12.58 -6.68 5.26
C ALA A 102 11.88 -5.44 5.84
N PRO A 103 11.08 -5.58 6.91
CA PRO A 103 10.51 -4.43 7.59
C PRO A 103 11.62 -3.47 8.00
N ARG A 104 11.33 -2.18 7.96
CA ARG A 104 12.22 -1.14 8.49
C ARG A 104 12.40 -1.46 9.98
N HIS A 105 13.48 -2.16 10.34
CA HIS A 105 13.84 -2.40 11.72
C HIS A 105 14.30 -1.06 12.29
N GLY A 106 13.30 -0.25 12.66
CA GLY A 106 13.47 0.96 13.43
C GLY A 106 13.87 0.54 14.83
N TYR A 107 15.12 0.85 15.16
CA TYR A 107 15.66 1.02 16.49
C TYR A 107 14.57 1.21 17.56
N VAL A 108 14.34 0.17 18.36
CA VAL A 108 13.90 0.35 19.74
C VAL A 108 15.15 0.13 20.57
N GLN A 109 15.93 1.21 20.68
CA GLN A 109 16.94 1.36 21.70
C GLN A 109 16.55 2.60 22.49
N ASP A 110 16.20 2.35 23.75
CA ASP A 110 16.14 3.28 24.88
C ASP A 110 15.02 4.35 24.87
N ILE A 111 13.92 4.13 25.62
CA ILE A 111 13.69 4.52 27.03
C ILE A 111 12.47 3.74 27.55
#